data_AF-I1C2M0-F1
#
_entry.id   AF-I1C2M0-F1
#
_cell.length_a   1.000
_cell.length_b   1.000
_cell.length_c   1.000
_cell.angle_alpha   90.00
_cell.angle_beta   90.00
_cell.angle_gamma   90.00
#
_symmetry.space_group_name_H-M   'P 1'
#
loop_
_entity.id
_entity.type
_entity.pdbx_description
1 polymer ?
#
loop_
_entity_poly.entity_id
_entity_poly.type
_entity_poly.pdbx_seq_one_letter_code
_entity_poly.pdbx_strand_id
1 'polypeptide(L)'
;MSHNRLKQVTISDANIEQLDLSHNVIEEMQISNASAVKSLVKLDLSHNKIKTLPDIILHAGKIKELQVSQNQLDILFRGDVTLPSLVRLDASDNQLTRITTGSSDFPKLIEVALRNNRMTEAGMKGLGGAPNIQTLDISSNKLKDIPLTAIIHLIHLQRLDVRANDIQQIPYELGQLEELKAIHCEGNPMRITTSMDHFIESLRAKYKSQKEQAANEEQDNTAIRSENASKEDEKEEENDNIQIKEQQVDVVKRFDMSNKQLMELSEEQLNFTGEAIPGTILLSRNMFTQLPMALSELAKFIVHLDLEHNRIEEFNLTIDGLVFSSLKVLKLSNNRMKQLKAIGESTSFPKLEELVLNQNMLTSLPHNLASILPELKILSVSSNKVDNITIGMFGKKLEILNLSNNDIGQLPPELSLIEGLKELVVFGNRFRIPRPAIVDQGTQAILEFLRHRVRN
;
A
#
# COMPACT_ATOMS: atom_id res chain seq x y z
N MET A 1 -34.32 -28.41 -6.12
CA MET A 1 -34.71 -28.93 -4.79
C MET A 1 -34.48 -27.88 -3.69
N SER A 2 -34.79 -26.61 -3.96
CA SER A 2 -34.66 -25.53 -3.00
C SER A 2 -35.76 -25.54 -1.94
N HIS A 3 -35.56 -24.83 -0.84
CA HIS A 3 -36.53 -24.70 0.27
C HIS A 3 -36.97 -26.05 0.89
N ASN A 4 -36.05 -26.99 0.97
CA ASN A 4 -36.28 -28.27 1.63
C ASN A 4 -35.49 -28.34 2.95
N ARG A 5 -35.43 -29.53 3.58
CA ARG A 5 -34.62 -29.77 4.79
C ARG A 5 -33.54 -30.82 4.53
N LEU A 6 -32.98 -30.80 3.32
CA LEU A 6 -31.93 -31.74 2.93
C LEU A 6 -30.67 -31.46 3.74
N LYS A 7 -30.14 -32.48 4.42
CA LYS A 7 -28.88 -32.41 5.19
C LYS A 7 -27.67 -32.83 4.36
N GLN A 8 -27.89 -33.74 3.44
CA GLN A 8 -26.90 -34.29 2.52
C GLN A 8 -27.56 -34.45 1.16
N VAL A 9 -26.79 -34.25 0.10
CA VAL A 9 -27.23 -34.46 -1.27
C VAL A 9 -26.13 -35.24 -2.00
N THR A 10 -26.56 -36.26 -2.73
CA THR A 10 -25.70 -37.06 -3.60
C THR A 10 -26.10 -36.81 -5.05
N ILE A 11 -25.18 -36.26 -5.85
CA ILE A 11 -25.42 -36.08 -7.29
C ILE A 11 -24.78 -37.24 -8.05
N SER A 12 -25.60 -38.00 -8.77
CA SER A 12 -25.17 -39.12 -9.61
C SER A 12 -25.56 -38.97 -11.09
N ASP A 13 -26.52 -38.10 -11.43
CA ASP A 13 -27.00 -37.90 -12.80
C ASP A 13 -26.03 -37.02 -13.61
N ALA A 14 -25.69 -37.48 -14.82
CA ALA A 14 -24.73 -36.84 -15.72
C ALA A 14 -25.34 -35.74 -16.60
N ASN A 15 -26.66 -35.52 -16.58
CA ASN A 15 -27.35 -34.64 -17.53
C ASN A 15 -27.94 -33.36 -16.93
N ILE A 16 -27.66 -33.07 -15.66
CA ILE A 16 -28.21 -31.89 -14.99
C ILE A 16 -27.44 -30.63 -15.42
N GLU A 17 -28.09 -29.74 -16.15
CA GLU A 17 -27.51 -28.45 -16.54
C GLU A 17 -27.71 -27.36 -15.49
N GLN A 18 -28.83 -27.38 -14.77
CA GLN A 18 -29.14 -26.40 -13.74
C GLN A 18 -29.60 -27.10 -12.49
N LEU A 19 -28.94 -26.80 -11.37
CA LEU A 19 -29.25 -27.39 -10.09
C LEU A 19 -29.37 -26.30 -9.03
N ASP A 20 -30.59 -26.16 -8.50
CA ASP A 20 -30.90 -25.30 -7.38
C ASP A 20 -31.12 -26.15 -6.11
N LEU A 21 -30.21 -26.01 -5.16
CA LEU A 21 -30.22 -26.62 -3.82
C LEU A 21 -30.28 -25.55 -2.73
N SER A 22 -30.64 -24.32 -3.08
CA SER A 22 -30.68 -23.19 -2.15
C SER A 22 -31.66 -23.41 -0.99
N HIS A 23 -31.45 -22.72 0.13
CA HIS A 23 -32.34 -22.76 1.29
C HIS A 23 -32.65 -24.17 1.78
N ASN A 24 -31.58 -24.93 2.08
CA ASN A 24 -31.66 -26.23 2.71
C ASN A 24 -30.85 -26.19 4.02
N VAL A 25 -30.49 -27.36 4.56
CA VAL A 25 -29.59 -27.48 5.72
C VAL A 25 -28.40 -28.37 5.38
N ILE A 26 -27.92 -28.27 4.12
CA ILE A 26 -26.85 -29.12 3.60
C ILE A 26 -25.56 -28.76 4.31
N GLU A 27 -24.93 -29.75 4.95
CA GLU A 27 -23.63 -29.60 5.62
C GLU A 27 -22.50 -30.14 4.73
N GLU A 28 -22.79 -31.20 3.98
CA GLU A 28 -21.85 -31.87 3.09
C GLU A 28 -22.55 -32.21 1.77
N MET A 29 -21.87 -31.92 0.66
CA MET A 29 -22.31 -32.25 -0.69
C MET A 29 -21.40 -33.35 -1.24
N GLN A 30 -21.99 -34.49 -1.60
CA GLN A 30 -21.25 -35.58 -2.22
C GLN A 30 -21.61 -35.66 -3.71
N ILE A 31 -20.59 -35.72 -4.54
CA ILE A 31 -20.75 -35.89 -5.98
C ILE A 31 -20.06 -37.21 -6.32
N SER A 32 -20.88 -38.24 -6.55
CA SER A 32 -20.40 -39.61 -6.71
C SER A 32 -19.72 -39.86 -8.06
N ASN A 33 -19.97 -39.00 -9.04
CA ASN A 33 -19.49 -39.17 -10.40
C ASN A 33 -19.01 -37.84 -11.00
N ALA A 34 -17.79 -37.84 -11.53
CA ALA A 34 -17.19 -36.69 -12.23
C ALA A 34 -17.99 -36.26 -13.46
N SER A 35 -18.79 -37.14 -14.08
CA SER A 35 -19.63 -36.75 -15.22
C SER A 35 -20.78 -35.82 -14.81
N ALA A 36 -21.24 -35.87 -13.55
CA ALA A 36 -22.35 -35.06 -13.05
C ALA A 36 -22.05 -33.54 -13.07
N VAL A 37 -20.79 -33.15 -12.92
CA VAL A 37 -20.37 -31.73 -12.96
C VAL A 37 -19.97 -31.27 -14.36
N LYS A 38 -19.83 -32.18 -15.34
CA LYS A 38 -19.42 -31.83 -16.71
C LYS A 38 -20.54 -31.20 -17.54
N SER A 39 -21.80 -31.48 -17.23
CA SER A 39 -22.97 -30.88 -17.88
C SER A 39 -23.48 -29.63 -17.18
N LEU A 40 -23.11 -29.44 -15.91
CA LEU A 40 -23.63 -28.37 -15.06
C LEU A 40 -23.21 -26.98 -15.57
N VAL A 41 -24.21 -26.14 -15.78
CA VAL A 41 -24.11 -24.75 -16.24
C VAL A 41 -24.41 -23.78 -15.10
N LYS A 42 -25.38 -24.09 -14.25
CA LYS A 42 -25.74 -23.26 -13.09
C LYS A 42 -25.86 -24.12 -11.84
N LEU A 43 -25.18 -23.73 -10.77
CA LEU A 43 -25.29 -24.34 -9.46
C LEU A 43 -25.61 -23.28 -8.41
N ASP A 44 -26.71 -23.47 -7.71
CA ASP A 44 -27.08 -22.66 -6.56
C ASP A 44 -27.12 -23.53 -5.30
N LEU A 45 -26.24 -23.21 -4.36
CA LEU A 45 -26.07 -23.82 -3.05
C LEU A 45 -26.30 -22.79 -1.93
N SER A 46 -26.88 -21.63 -2.25
CA SER A 46 -27.03 -20.54 -1.29
C SER A 46 -27.90 -20.93 -0.09
N HIS A 47 -27.75 -20.23 1.03
CA HIS A 47 -28.54 -20.47 2.25
C HIS A 47 -28.49 -21.95 2.73
N ASN A 48 -27.29 -22.44 2.98
CA ASN A 48 -27.04 -23.78 3.51
C ASN A 48 -26.04 -23.73 4.69
N LYS A 49 -25.46 -24.87 5.07
CA LYS A 49 -24.47 -24.97 6.16
C LYS A 49 -23.15 -25.58 5.66
N ILE A 50 -22.86 -25.39 4.37
CA ILE A 50 -21.71 -26.02 3.71
C ILE A 50 -20.42 -25.38 4.25
N LYS A 51 -19.49 -26.23 4.67
CA LYS A 51 -18.16 -25.80 5.16
C LYS A 51 -17.07 -25.90 4.10
N THR A 52 -17.21 -26.82 3.15
CA THR A 52 -16.27 -27.04 2.06
C THR A 52 -17.01 -27.47 0.80
N LEU A 53 -16.60 -26.95 -0.35
CA LEU A 53 -17.06 -27.46 -1.65
C LEU A 53 -16.31 -28.76 -2.00
N PRO A 54 -16.95 -29.72 -2.70
CA PRO A 54 -16.28 -30.94 -3.14
C PRO A 54 -15.28 -30.66 -4.27
N ASP A 55 -14.08 -31.22 -4.19
CA ASP A 55 -12.96 -30.98 -5.13
C ASP A 55 -13.31 -31.25 -6.60
N ILE A 56 -14.31 -32.09 -6.85
CA ILE A 56 -14.74 -32.40 -8.21
C ILE A 56 -15.32 -31.16 -8.93
N ILE A 57 -15.83 -30.16 -8.19
CA ILE A 57 -16.32 -28.93 -8.78
C ILE A 57 -15.20 -28.06 -9.35
N LEU A 58 -13.94 -28.27 -8.91
CA LEU A 58 -12.78 -27.47 -9.30
C LEU A 58 -12.48 -27.51 -10.80
N HIS A 59 -13.02 -28.51 -11.51
CA HIS A 59 -12.81 -28.74 -12.94
C HIS A 59 -14.13 -28.74 -13.74
N ALA A 60 -15.17 -28.08 -13.24
CA ALA A 60 -16.46 -28.00 -13.91
C ALA A 60 -16.38 -27.14 -15.19
N GLY A 61 -16.18 -27.79 -16.35
CA GLY A 61 -15.88 -27.10 -17.61
C GLY A 61 -17.02 -26.24 -18.19
N LYS A 62 -18.27 -26.51 -17.83
CA LYS A 62 -19.46 -25.82 -18.39
C LYS A 62 -20.12 -24.83 -17.43
N ILE A 63 -19.70 -24.77 -16.16
CA ILE A 63 -20.36 -23.93 -15.17
C ILE A 63 -20.17 -22.46 -15.54
N LYS A 64 -21.27 -21.72 -15.63
CA LYS A 64 -21.33 -20.29 -15.93
C LYS A 64 -21.69 -19.47 -14.70
N GLU A 65 -22.47 -20.04 -13.79
CA GLU A 65 -22.96 -19.37 -12.60
C GLU A 65 -22.85 -20.30 -11.39
N LEU A 66 -22.11 -19.86 -10.39
CA LEU A 66 -21.94 -20.56 -9.11
C LEU A 66 -22.36 -19.62 -7.98
N GLN A 67 -23.42 -20.00 -7.27
CA GLN A 67 -23.92 -19.30 -6.10
C GLN A 67 -23.73 -20.18 -4.86
N VAL A 68 -22.95 -19.70 -3.90
CA VAL A 68 -22.65 -20.39 -2.64
C VAL A 68 -22.80 -19.45 -1.44
N SER A 69 -23.55 -18.36 -1.61
CA SER A 69 -23.73 -17.34 -0.59
C SER A 69 -24.49 -17.85 0.64
N GLN A 70 -24.29 -17.22 1.80
CA GLN A 70 -24.91 -17.63 3.08
C GLN A 70 -24.64 -19.10 3.43
N ASN A 71 -23.35 -19.44 3.50
CA ASN A 71 -22.84 -20.73 3.94
C ASN A 71 -21.78 -20.54 5.05
N GLN A 72 -20.98 -21.56 5.33
CA GLN A 72 -19.95 -21.55 6.38
C GLN A 72 -18.55 -21.81 5.80
N LEU A 73 -18.31 -21.43 4.55
CA LEU A 73 -17.04 -21.63 3.85
C LEU A 73 -15.95 -20.74 4.46
N ASP A 74 -14.78 -21.31 4.75
CA ASP A 74 -13.57 -20.59 5.18
C ASP A 74 -12.58 -20.35 4.03
N ILE A 75 -12.59 -21.25 3.05
CA ILE A 75 -11.84 -21.27 1.81
C ILE A 75 -12.82 -21.68 0.70
N LEU A 76 -12.89 -20.92 -0.40
CA LEU A 76 -13.86 -21.23 -1.45
C LEU A 76 -13.47 -22.50 -2.22
N PHE A 77 -12.20 -22.60 -2.65
CA PHE A 77 -11.67 -23.74 -3.39
C PHE A 77 -10.40 -24.31 -2.71
N ARG A 78 -10.40 -25.59 -2.37
CA ARG A 78 -9.24 -26.27 -1.74
C ARG A 78 -8.43 -27.01 -2.80
N GLY A 79 -7.58 -26.29 -3.53
CA GLY A 79 -6.70 -26.84 -4.56
C GLY A 79 -6.62 -25.95 -5.80
N ASP A 80 -5.96 -26.45 -6.85
CA ASP A 80 -5.97 -25.77 -8.14
C ASP A 80 -7.39 -25.78 -8.72
N VAL A 81 -7.84 -24.63 -9.22
CA VAL A 81 -9.19 -24.45 -9.74
C VAL A 81 -9.17 -23.89 -11.15
N THR A 82 -9.91 -24.53 -12.06
CA THR A 82 -10.04 -24.11 -13.46
C THR A 82 -11.50 -24.18 -13.88
N LEU A 83 -12.14 -23.02 -13.98
CA LEU A 83 -13.54 -22.90 -14.39
C LEU A 83 -13.63 -22.05 -15.67
N PRO A 84 -13.38 -22.65 -16.86
CA PRO A 84 -13.17 -21.92 -18.11
C PRO A 84 -14.43 -21.24 -18.66
N SER A 85 -15.60 -21.60 -18.13
CA SER A 85 -16.90 -21.05 -18.52
C SER A 85 -17.53 -20.14 -17.49
N LEU A 86 -16.94 -19.99 -16.30
CA LEU A 86 -17.57 -19.28 -15.19
C LEU A 86 -17.64 -17.78 -15.51
N VAL A 87 -18.84 -17.20 -15.40
CA VAL A 87 -19.13 -15.80 -15.68
C VAL A 87 -19.50 -15.05 -14.40
N ARG A 88 -20.26 -15.70 -13.51
CA ARG A 88 -20.73 -15.13 -12.25
C ARG A 88 -20.42 -16.04 -11.07
N LEU A 89 -19.84 -15.45 -10.04
CA LEU A 89 -19.54 -16.10 -8.77
C LEU A 89 -20.11 -15.27 -7.62
N ASP A 90 -21.03 -15.84 -6.87
CA ASP A 90 -21.48 -15.26 -5.59
C ASP A 90 -21.10 -16.18 -4.44
N ALA A 91 -20.19 -15.71 -3.59
CA ALA A 91 -19.78 -16.37 -2.37
C ALA A 91 -19.91 -15.43 -1.14
N SER A 92 -20.87 -14.51 -1.20
CA SER A 92 -21.16 -13.55 -0.13
C SER A 92 -21.63 -14.25 1.15
N ASP A 93 -21.56 -13.56 2.29
CA ASP A 93 -22.09 -14.01 3.58
C ASP A 93 -21.54 -15.39 3.99
N ASN A 94 -20.22 -15.52 3.97
CA ASN A 94 -19.49 -16.72 4.39
C ASN A 94 -18.43 -16.33 5.45
N GLN A 95 -17.46 -17.20 5.69
CA GLN A 95 -16.31 -16.93 6.56
C GLN A 95 -15.00 -16.94 5.76
N LEU A 96 -15.07 -16.63 4.46
CA LEU A 96 -13.96 -16.78 3.53
C LEU A 96 -12.78 -15.89 3.93
N THR A 97 -11.62 -16.50 4.02
CA THR A 97 -10.33 -15.80 4.19
C THR A 97 -9.55 -15.71 2.90
N ARG A 98 -9.84 -16.60 1.94
CA ARG A 98 -9.19 -16.73 0.63
C ARG A 98 -10.09 -17.42 -0.41
N ILE A 99 -9.80 -17.16 -1.68
CA ILE A 99 -10.49 -17.79 -2.83
C ILE A 99 -10.00 -19.22 -3.04
N THR A 100 -8.69 -19.43 -3.07
CA THR A 100 -8.11 -20.75 -3.27
C THR A 100 -6.84 -20.97 -2.44
N THR A 101 -6.51 -22.22 -2.16
CA THR A 101 -5.19 -22.63 -1.64
C THR A 101 -4.17 -22.96 -2.74
N GLY A 102 -4.61 -23.12 -3.98
CA GLY A 102 -3.76 -23.40 -5.15
C GLY A 102 -3.77 -22.26 -6.16
N SER A 103 -3.48 -22.62 -7.41
CA SER A 103 -3.63 -21.76 -8.58
C SER A 103 -5.10 -21.64 -9.01
N SER A 104 -5.39 -20.61 -9.80
CA SER A 104 -6.74 -20.29 -10.26
C SER A 104 -6.72 -19.85 -11.71
N ASP A 105 -7.69 -20.30 -12.50
CA ASP A 105 -7.93 -19.85 -13.87
C ASP A 105 -9.43 -19.70 -14.15
N PHE A 106 -9.85 -18.46 -14.42
CA PHE A 106 -11.24 -18.04 -14.62
C PHE A 106 -11.35 -17.06 -15.81
N PRO A 107 -11.04 -17.51 -17.04
CA PRO A 107 -10.83 -16.64 -18.19
C PRO A 107 -12.09 -15.89 -18.64
N LYS A 108 -13.29 -16.29 -18.19
CA LYS A 108 -14.57 -15.66 -18.57
C LYS A 108 -15.30 -15.00 -17.39
N LEU A 109 -14.68 -14.93 -16.21
CA LEU A 109 -15.33 -14.43 -15.02
C LEU A 109 -15.47 -12.91 -15.08
N ILE A 110 -16.71 -12.42 -14.94
CA ILE A 110 -17.07 -11.01 -15.10
C ILE A 110 -17.51 -10.40 -13.76
N GLU A 111 -18.32 -11.14 -13.00
CA GLU A 111 -18.93 -10.65 -11.75
C GLU A 111 -18.53 -11.55 -10.58
N VAL A 112 -17.97 -10.94 -9.55
CA VAL A 112 -17.54 -11.62 -8.32
C VAL A 112 -18.09 -10.89 -7.11
N ALA A 113 -18.88 -11.60 -6.31
CA ALA A 113 -19.39 -11.12 -5.04
C ALA A 113 -18.80 -11.91 -3.87
N LEU A 114 -18.08 -11.20 -3.00
CA LEU A 114 -17.42 -11.70 -1.79
C LEU A 114 -17.83 -10.89 -0.57
N ARG A 115 -18.99 -10.23 -0.62
CA ARG A 115 -19.50 -9.39 0.45
C ARG A 115 -19.62 -10.15 1.77
N ASN A 116 -19.40 -9.47 2.89
CA ASN A 116 -19.62 -10.02 4.24
C ASN A 116 -18.85 -11.34 4.47
N ASN A 117 -17.52 -11.25 4.32
CA ASN A 117 -16.59 -12.34 4.54
C ASN A 117 -15.45 -11.88 5.47
N ARG A 118 -14.32 -12.60 5.51
CA ARG A 118 -13.10 -12.24 6.24
C ARG A 118 -11.90 -12.19 5.30
N MET A 119 -12.13 -11.73 4.06
CA MET A 119 -11.12 -11.77 3.01
C MET A 119 -9.90 -10.95 3.42
N THR A 120 -8.73 -11.48 3.12
CA THR A 120 -7.44 -10.81 3.32
C THR A 120 -6.82 -10.50 1.98
N GLU A 121 -5.87 -9.56 1.92
CA GLU A 121 -5.13 -9.29 0.69
C GLU A 121 -4.48 -10.56 0.10
N ALA A 122 -3.78 -11.33 0.94
CA ALA A 122 -3.19 -12.60 0.53
C ALA A 122 -4.24 -13.60 0.01
N GLY A 123 -5.44 -13.60 0.58
CA GLY A 123 -6.51 -14.48 0.16
C GLY A 123 -7.18 -14.11 -1.16
N MET A 124 -7.01 -12.87 -1.62
CA MET A 124 -7.53 -12.40 -2.90
C MET A 124 -6.56 -12.63 -4.06
N LYS A 125 -5.34 -13.12 -3.83
CA LYS A 125 -4.39 -13.46 -4.91
C LYS A 125 -4.98 -14.41 -5.96
N GLY A 126 -5.93 -15.25 -5.59
CA GLY A 126 -6.69 -16.10 -6.52
C GLY A 126 -7.57 -15.35 -7.53
N LEU A 127 -7.74 -14.03 -7.42
CA LEU A 127 -8.36 -13.21 -8.48
C LEU A 127 -7.41 -12.95 -9.65
N GLY A 128 -6.08 -13.16 -9.47
CA GLY A 128 -5.10 -12.96 -10.54
C GLY A 128 -5.33 -13.85 -11.76
N GLY A 129 -6.01 -14.98 -11.59
CA GLY A 129 -6.46 -15.87 -12.68
C GLY A 129 -7.72 -15.42 -13.42
N ALA A 130 -8.27 -14.25 -13.10
CA ALA A 130 -9.55 -13.76 -13.62
C ALA A 130 -9.42 -12.36 -14.26
N PRO A 131 -8.70 -12.22 -15.38
CA PRO A 131 -8.35 -10.91 -15.95
C PRO A 131 -9.58 -10.10 -16.45
N ASN A 132 -10.70 -10.77 -16.73
CA ASN A 132 -11.90 -10.18 -17.33
C ASN A 132 -12.95 -9.71 -16.31
N ILE A 133 -12.64 -9.69 -15.01
CA ILE A 133 -13.57 -9.21 -13.99
C ILE A 133 -13.89 -7.73 -14.25
N GLN A 134 -15.19 -7.42 -14.32
CA GLN A 134 -15.71 -6.06 -14.48
C GLN A 134 -16.37 -5.54 -13.20
N THR A 135 -16.98 -6.42 -12.40
CA THR A 135 -17.61 -6.05 -11.13
C THR A 135 -17.08 -6.91 -10.00
N LEU A 136 -16.50 -6.26 -8.99
CA LEU A 136 -15.98 -6.88 -7.79
C LEU A 136 -16.61 -6.26 -6.55
N ASP A 137 -17.32 -7.08 -5.76
CA ASP A 137 -17.83 -6.71 -4.45
C ASP A 137 -17.04 -7.39 -3.33
N ILE A 138 -16.29 -6.60 -2.58
CA ILE A 138 -15.52 -6.99 -1.39
C ILE A 138 -15.95 -6.18 -0.16
N SER A 139 -17.20 -5.68 -0.16
CA SER A 139 -17.77 -4.93 0.95
C SER A 139 -17.90 -5.79 2.23
N SER A 140 -17.87 -5.15 3.40
CA SER A 140 -18.04 -5.83 4.70
C SER A 140 -17.03 -6.95 4.98
N ASN A 141 -15.76 -6.77 4.59
CA ASN A 141 -14.68 -7.74 4.83
C ASN A 141 -13.71 -7.35 5.95
N LYS A 142 -13.94 -6.21 6.63
CA LYS A 142 -13.05 -5.64 7.65
C LYS A 142 -11.64 -5.32 7.11
N LEU A 143 -11.59 -4.95 5.83
CA LEU A 143 -10.34 -4.57 5.16
C LEU A 143 -9.87 -3.23 5.70
N LYS A 144 -8.58 -3.12 6.04
CA LYS A 144 -7.96 -1.84 6.45
C LYS A 144 -7.42 -1.04 5.26
N ASP A 145 -7.12 -1.74 4.18
CA ASP A 145 -6.51 -1.20 2.98
C ASP A 145 -7.11 -1.90 1.75
N ILE A 146 -7.04 -1.25 0.59
CA ILE A 146 -7.40 -1.86 -0.69
C ILE A 146 -6.33 -2.89 -1.07
N PRO A 147 -6.68 -4.15 -1.38
CA PRO A 147 -5.72 -5.20 -1.70
C PRO A 147 -5.16 -5.04 -3.12
N LEU A 148 -4.19 -4.14 -3.26
CA LEU A 148 -3.61 -3.75 -4.54
C LEU A 148 -3.00 -4.95 -5.27
N THR A 149 -2.34 -5.86 -4.55
CA THR A 149 -1.69 -7.04 -5.17
C THR A 149 -2.66 -7.92 -5.98
N ALA A 150 -3.95 -7.92 -5.64
CA ALA A 150 -4.98 -8.63 -6.40
C ALA A 150 -5.68 -7.73 -7.44
N ILE A 151 -6.05 -6.52 -7.05
CA ILE A 151 -6.96 -5.66 -7.84
C ILE A 151 -6.28 -5.04 -9.06
N ILE A 152 -4.98 -4.73 -9.01
CA ILE A 152 -4.29 -4.03 -10.11
C ILE A 152 -4.19 -4.85 -11.40
N HIS A 153 -4.32 -6.17 -11.29
CA HIS A 153 -4.30 -7.10 -12.43
C HIS A 153 -5.66 -7.19 -13.13
N LEU A 154 -6.73 -6.65 -12.52
CA LEU A 154 -8.09 -6.66 -13.07
C LEU A 154 -8.28 -5.48 -14.02
N ILE A 155 -7.56 -5.49 -15.15
CA ILE A 155 -7.46 -4.35 -16.09
C ILE A 155 -8.81 -3.93 -16.68
N HIS A 156 -9.80 -4.84 -16.72
CA HIS A 156 -11.16 -4.59 -17.20
C HIS A 156 -12.15 -4.23 -16.07
N LEU A 157 -11.66 -3.97 -14.85
CA LEU A 157 -12.53 -3.66 -13.72
C LEU A 157 -13.24 -2.32 -13.91
N GLN A 158 -14.57 -2.34 -13.88
CA GLN A 158 -15.43 -1.17 -14.07
C GLN A 158 -16.08 -0.71 -12.77
N ARG A 159 -16.40 -1.64 -11.87
CA ARG A 159 -17.07 -1.36 -10.60
C ARG A 159 -16.37 -2.09 -9.46
N LEU A 160 -15.88 -1.33 -8.50
CA LEU A 160 -15.32 -1.83 -7.24
C LEU A 160 -16.23 -1.43 -6.08
N ASP A 161 -16.68 -2.39 -5.29
CA ASP A 161 -17.45 -2.16 -4.08
C ASP A 161 -16.64 -2.56 -2.84
N VAL A 162 -16.30 -1.58 -2.03
CA VAL A 162 -15.48 -1.69 -0.81
C VAL A 162 -16.21 -1.10 0.40
N ARG A 163 -17.53 -0.96 0.33
CA ARG A 163 -18.36 -0.42 1.42
C ARG A 163 -18.18 -1.17 2.73
N ALA A 164 -18.43 -0.48 3.85
CA ALA A 164 -18.43 -1.05 5.19
C ALA A 164 -17.15 -1.85 5.51
N ASN A 165 -15.99 -1.28 5.18
CA ASN A 165 -14.68 -1.76 5.60
C ASN A 165 -14.02 -0.71 6.53
N ASP A 166 -12.77 -0.94 6.91
CA ASP A 166 -11.97 -0.03 7.74
C ASP A 166 -10.92 0.73 6.91
N ILE A 167 -11.22 1.03 5.64
CA ILE A 167 -10.28 1.63 4.68
C ILE A 167 -10.09 3.12 4.96
N GLN A 168 -8.85 3.54 5.18
CA GLN A 168 -8.54 4.93 5.52
C GLN A 168 -8.28 5.82 4.30
N GLN A 169 -7.82 5.25 3.20
CA GLN A 169 -7.50 5.97 1.97
C GLN A 169 -7.67 5.07 0.74
N ILE A 170 -8.05 5.66 -0.40
CA ILE A 170 -8.00 4.96 -1.69
C ILE A 170 -6.63 5.23 -2.32
N PRO A 171 -5.84 4.19 -2.62
CA PRO A 171 -4.53 4.34 -3.25
C PRO A 171 -4.65 4.91 -4.68
N TYR A 172 -3.71 5.77 -5.07
CA TYR A 172 -3.68 6.37 -6.40
C TYR A 172 -3.40 5.34 -7.51
N GLU A 173 -2.85 4.19 -7.13
CA GLU A 173 -2.59 3.05 -8.02
C GLU A 173 -3.87 2.49 -8.66
N LEU A 174 -5.05 2.69 -8.08
CA LEU A 174 -6.31 2.37 -8.76
C LEU A 174 -6.51 3.23 -10.03
N GLY A 175 -5.83 4.37 -10.14
CA GLY A 175 -5.80 5.21 -11.34
C GLY A 175 -5.20 4.53 -12.57
N GLN A 176 -4.52 3.38 -12.42
CA GLN A 176 -4.05 2.59 -13.56
C GLN A 176 -5.19 1.81 -14.27
N LEU A 177 -6.31 1.59 -13.58
CA LEU A 177 -7.45 0.86 -14.11
C LEU A 177 -8.28 1.80 -15.00
N GLU A 178 -7.94 1.84 -16.29
CA GLU A 178 -8.54 2.78 -17.24
C GLU A 178 -10.05 2.58 -17.40
N GLU A 179 -10.55 1.35 -17.25
CA GLU A 179 -11.98 1.03 -17.35
C GLU A 179 -12.78 1.31 -16.06
N LEU A 180 -12.14 1.70 -14.96
CA LEU A 180 -12.80 1.89 -13.68
C LEU A 180 -13.76 3.10 -13.71
N LYS A 181 -15.04 2.87 -13.48
CA LYS A 181 -16.11 3.88 -13.55
C LYS A 181 -16.70 4.23 -12.19
N ALA A 182 -16.69 3.27 -11.25
CA ALA A 182 -17.31 3.48 -9.95
C ALA A 182 -16.55 2.77 -8.83
N ILE A 183 -16.33 3.49 -7.73
CA ILE A 183 -15.82 2.94 -6.46
C ILE A 183 -16.86 3.25 -5.39
N HIS A 184 -17.52 2.24 -4.82
CA HIS A 184 -18.41 2.43 -3.68
C HIS A 184 -17.63 2.20 -2.40
N CYS A 185 -17.49 3.23 -1.56
CA CYS A 185 -16.66 3.19 -0.35
C CYS A 185 -17.38 3.74 0.89
N GLU A 186 -18.69 3.87 0.86
CA GLU A 186 -19.51 4.29 2.00
C GLU A 186 -19.31 3.36 3.21
N GLY A 187 -19.33 3.93 4.41
CA GLY A 187 -19.13 3.15 5.64
C GLY A 187 -17.67 2.79 5.95
N ASN A 188 -16.70 3.50 5.34
CA ASN A 188 -15.29 3.47 5.70
C ASN A 188 -14.91 4.74 6.50
N PRO A 189 -13.81 4.74 7.29
CA PRO A 189 -13.37 5.90 8.07
C PRO A 189 -12.90 7.10 7.22
N MET A 190 -12.60 6.86 5.95
CA MET A 190 -12.23 7.88 4.98
C MET A 190 -13.39 8.84 4.62
N ARG A 191 -13.05 10.09 4.27
CA ARG A 191 -14.02 11.07 3.78
C ARG A 191 -13.69 11.43 2.33
N ILE A 192 -14.62 11.15 1.41
CA ILE A 192 -14.59 11.67 0.05
C ILE A 192 -15.56 12.85 -0.02
N THR A 193 -15.03 14.03 -0.36
CA THR A 193 -15.81 15.28 -0.41
C THR A 193 -16.14 15.73 -1.84
N THR A 194 -15.60 15.04 -2.85
CA THR A 194 -15.79 15.32 -4.28
C THR A 194 -16.71 14.29 -4.93
N SER A 195 -17.23 14.60 -6.13
CA SER A 195 -17.94 13.62 -6.95
C SER A 195 -17.02 12.44 -7.28
N MET A 196 -17.58 11.23 -7.33
CA MET A 196 -16.83 10.00 -7.63
C MET A 196 -16.10 10.07 -8.98
N ASP A 197 -16.72 10.66 -10.01
CA ASP A 197 -16.09 10.82 -11.32
C ASP A 197 -14.82 11.68 -11.25
N HIS A 198 -14.90 12.82 -10.55
CA HIS A 198 -13.76 13.71 -10.33
C HIS A 198 -12.68 13.04 -9.47
N PHE A 199 -13.11 12.22 -8.50
CA PHE A 199 -12.19 11.47 -7.66
C PHE A 199 -11.39 10.44 -8.47
N ILE A 200 -12.05 9.63 -9.31
CA ILE A 200 -11.37 8.66 -10.19
C ILE A 200 -10.43 9.37 -11.17
N GLU A 201 -10.84 10.48 -11.78
CA GLU A 201 -9.95 11.29 -12.63
C GLU A 201 -8.73 11.81 -11.85
N SER A 202 -8.90 12.23 -10.59
CA SER A 202 -7.77 12.65 -9.75
C SER A 202 -6.80 11.50 -9.45
N LEU A 203 -7.29 10.26 -9.29
CA LEU A 203 -6.45 9.07 -9.12
C LEU A 203 -5.65 8.79 -10.40
N ARG A 204 -6.31 8.84 -11.57
CA ARG A 204 -5.66 8.69 -12.89
C ARG A 204 -4.56 9.73 -13.10
N ALA A 205 -4.85 11.00 -12.82
CA ALA A 205 -3.88 12.08 -12.95
C ALA A 205 -2.68 11.89 -12.02
N LYS A 206 -2.91 11.53 -10.75
CA LYS A 206 -1.83 11.22 -9.81
C LYS A 206 -0.99 10.03 -10.27
N TYR A 207 -1.62 8.97 -10.75
CA TYR A 207 -0.91 7.79 -11.27
C TYR A 207 -0.02 8.14 -12.48
N LYS A 208 -0.54 8.92 -13.44
CA LYS A 208 0.24 9.38 -14.60
C LYS A 208 1.41 10.27 -14.18
N SER A 209 1.18 11.25 -13.31
CA SER A 209 2.23 12.15 -12.82
C SER A 209 3.36 11.38 -12.12
N GLN A 210 3.03 10.37 -11.31
CA GLN A 210 4.03 9.52 -10.64
C GLN A 210 4.81 8.65 -11.64
N LYS A 211 4.14 8.14 -12.67
CA LYS A 211 4.77 7.35 -13.74
C LYS A 211 5.69 8.20 -14.63
N GLU A 212 5.29 9.44 -14.94
CA GLU A 212 6.11 10.39 -15.71
C GLU A 212 7.32 10.87 -14.91
N GLN A 213 7.18 11.12 -13.61
CA GLN A 213 8.31 11.41 -12.73
C GLN A 213 9.30 10.24 -12.69
N ALA A 214 8.82 9.00 -12.56
CA ALA A 214 9.68 7.81 -12.63
C ALA A 214 10.39 7.67 -13.99
N ALA A 215 9.71 7.94 -15.11
CA ALA A 215 10.29 7.87 -16.45
C ALA A 215 11.34 8.97 -16.72
N ASN A 216 11.10 10.19 -16.23
CA ASN A 216 12.05 11.30 -16.37
C ASN A 216 13.31 11.08 -15.51
N GLU A 217 13.16 10.46 -14.33
CA GLU A 217 14.30 10.06 -13.50
C GLU A 217 15.16 8.96 -14.15
N GLU A 218 14.57 8.11 -15.00
CA GLU A 218 15.31 7.13 -15.82
C GLU A 218 16.03 7.77 -17.03
N GLN A 219 15.44 8.82 -17.63
CA GLN A 219 16.05 9.55 -18.75
C GLN A 219 17.22 10.45 -18.31
N ASP A 220 17.11 11.14 -17.17
CA ASP A 220 18.23 11.91 -16.61
C ASP A 220 19.40 11.00 -16.22
N ASN A 221 19.13 9.79 -15.71
CA ASN A 221 20.16 8.81 -15.40
C ASN A 221 20.85 8.22 -16.65
N THR A 222 20.19 8.23 -17.82
CA THR A 222 20.80 7.78 -19.09
C THR A 222 21.57 8.89 -19.81
N ALA A 223 21.17 10.16 -19.68
CA ALA A 223 21.94 11.31 -20.16
C ALA A 223 23.28 11.45 -19.42
N ILE A 224 23.28 11.29 -18.09
CA ILE A 224 24.51 11.29 -17.26
C ILE A 224 25.47 10.14 -17.65
N ARG A 225 24.94 8.99 -18.10
CA ARG A 225 25.77 7.88 -18.62
C ARG A 225 26.48 8.21 -19.93
N SER A 226 25.88 9.02 -20.80
CA SER A 226 26.50 9.42 -22.07
C SER A 226 27.62 10.45 -21.90
N GLU A 227 27.57 11.29 -20.87
CA GLU A 227 28.63 12.25 -20.55
C GLU A 227 29.82 11.60 -19.83
N ASN A 228 29.61 10.53 -19.05
CA ASN A 228 30.69 9.81 -18.38
C ASN A 228 31.46 8.85 -19.31
N ALA A 229 30.85 8.37 -20.40
CA ALA A 229 31.51 7.50 -21.38
C ALA A 229 32.59 8.20 -22.23
N SER A 230 32.71 9.53 -22.17
CA SER A 230 33.70 10.30 -22.92
C SER A 230 34.94 10.69 -22.11
N LYS A 231 35.10 10.14 -20.89
CA LYS A 231 36.21 10.47 -19.97
C LYS A 231 36.99 9.26 -19.43
N GLU A 232 36.75 8.05 -19.90
CA GLU A 232 37.41 6.82 -19.39
C GLU A 232 38.29 6.09 -20.42
N ASP A 233 38.82 6.79 -21.43
CA ASP A 233 39.96 6.30 -22.21
C ASP A 233 41.25 6.88 -21.63
N GLU A 234 41.80 6.24 -20.59
CA GLU A 234 43.24 6.14 -20.29
C GLU A 234 43.45 5.57 -18.87
N LYS A 235 43.52 4.24 -18.78
CA LYS A 235 44.55 3.44 -18.05
C LYS A 235 44.10 1.99 -17.88
N GLU A 236 44.69 1.12 -18.68
CA GLU A 236 44.75 -0.33 -18.49
C GLU A 236 45.95 -0.74 -17.59
N GLU A 237 45.96 -2.03 -17.25
CA GLU A 237 46.91 -2.85 -16.46
C GLU A 237 46.64 -2.87 -14.94
N GLU A 238 46.35 -3.99 -14.26
CA GLU A 238 46.43 -5.42 -14.56
C GLU A 238 45.56 -6.21 -13.53
N ASN A 239 44.87 -7.25 -14.02
CA ASN A 239 44.44 -8.50 -13.36
C ASN A 239 43.80 -8.47 -11.95
N ASP A 240 42.47 -8.65 -11.90
CA ASP A 240 41.94 -10.00 -11.63
C ASP A 240 40.48 -10.13 -12.07
N ASN A 241 40.21 -11.26 -12.70
CA ASN A 241 39.00 -11.53 -13.45
C ASN A 241 37.84 -11.86 -12.49
N ILE A 242 37.10 -10.83 -12.06
CA ILE A 242 35.75 -10.98 -11.55
C ILE A 242 34.87 -10.17 -12.50
N GLN A 243 34.06 -10.87 -13.30
CA GLN A 243 32.89 -10.29 -13.94
C GLN A 243 32.01 -9.66 -12.85
N ILE A 244 32.22 -8.37 -12.59
CA ILE A 244 31.27 -7.55 -11.86
C ILE A 244 30.08 -7.44 -12.81
N LYS A 245 29.13 -8.36 -12.66
CA LYS A 245 27.77 -8.16 -13.16
C LYS A 245 27.33 -6.81 -12.60
N GLU A 246 27.15 -5.82 -13.46
CA GLU A 246 26.52 -4.55 -13.09
C GLU A 246 25.19 -4.88 -12.39
N GLN A 247 25.15 -4.75 -11.05
CA GLN A 247 23.91 -4.90 -10.30
C GLN A 247 23.01 -3.73 -10.66
N GLN A 248 22.06 -3.97 -11.56
CA GLN A 248 21.02 -3.00 -11.87
C GLN A 248 20.16 -2.74 -10.63
N VAL A 249 19.98 -1.47 -10.29
CA VAL A 249 18.97 -1.04 -9.31
C VAL A 249 17.66 -0.87 -10.06
N ASP A 250 16.62 -1.57 -9.61
CA ASP A 250 15.26 -1.40 -10.12
C ASP A 250 14.48 -0.58 -9.08
N VAL A 251 14.23 0.69 -9.42
CA VAL A 251 13.54 1.65 -8.56
C VAL A 251 12.07 1.25 -8.33
N VAL A 252 11.49 0.49 -9.28
CA VAL A 252 10.11 -0.01 -9.22
C VAL A 252 10.02 -1.29 -8.37
N LYS A 253 11.09 -2.10 -8.35
CA LYS A 253 11.14 -3.32 -7.55
C LYS A 253 11.10 -2.97 -6.06
N ARG A 254 10.15 -3.61 -5.37
CA ARG A 254 9.93 -3.46 -3.93
C ARG A 254 10.35 -4.72 -3.21
N PHE A 255 11.07 -4.56 -2.11
CA PHE A 255 11.34 -5.63 -1.18
C PHE A 255 10.51 -5.45 0.08
N ASP A 256 9.55 -6.36 0.26
CA ASP A 256 8.59 -6.28 1.35
C ASP A 256 8.84 -7.37 2.40
N MET A 257 9.25 -6.93 3.58
CA MET A 257 9.38 -7.73 4.79
C MET A 257 8.47 -7.19 5.91
N SER A 258 7.42 -6.45 5.54
CA SER A 258 6.47 -5.89 6.48
C SER A 258 5.68 -7.00 7.20
N ASN A 259 5.24 -6.72 8.43
CA ASN A 259 4.36 -7.60 9.22
C ASN A 259 4.91 -9.02 9.45
N LYS A 260 6.24 -9.15 9.62
CA LYS A 260 6.92 -10.42 9.89
C LYS A 260 7.39 -10.58 11.33
N GLN A 261 7.00 -9.65 12.21
CA GLN A 261 7.41 -9.62 13.63
C GLN A 261 8.94 -9.60 13.83
N LEU A 262 9.67 -9.07 12.86
CA LEU A 262 11.14 -9.06 12.87
C LEU A 262 11.66 -8.14 13.96
N MET A 263 12.61 -8.63 14.75
CA MET A 263 13.36 -7.82 15.73
C MET A 263 14.68 -7.31 15.15
N GLU A 264 15.26 -8.07 14.22
CA GLU A 264 16.50 -7.77 13.50
C GLU A 264 16.36 -8.17 12.03
N LEU A 265 17.21 -7.58 11.18
CA LEU A 265 17.26 -7.84 9.75
C LEU A 265 18.66 -8.39 9.46
N SER A 266 18.75 -9.59 8.89
CA SER A 266 20.04 -10.20 8.58
C SER A 266 20.51 -9.86 7.16
N GLU A 267 21.82 -9.84 6.96
CA GLU A 267 22.43 -9.60 5.63
C GLU A 267 22.00 -10.68 4.61
N GLU A 268 21.81 -11.92 5.06
CA GLU A 268 21.31 -13.01 4.22
C GLU A 268 19.94 -12.71 3.60
N GLN A 269 19.08 -11.99 4.33
CA GLN A 269 17.76 -11.56 3.83
C GLN A 269 17.85 -10.45 2.79
N LEU A 270 18.99 -9.75 2.73
CA LEU A 270 19.28 -8.63 1.83
C LEU A 270 20.25 -9.02 0.71
N ASN A 271 20.43 -10.31 0.47
CA ASN A 271 21.30 -10.81 -0.60
C ASN A 271 20.58 -10.83 -1.95
N PHE A 272 20.91 -9.87 -2.82
CA PHE A 272 20.39 -9.76 -4.19
C PHE A 272 21.40 -10.24 -5.25
N THR A 273 22.23 -11.25 -4.94
CA THR A 273 23.19 -11.79 -5.90
C THR A 273 22.49 -12.38 -7.13
N GLY A 274 22.73 -11.77 -8.30
CA GLY A 274 22.13 -12.19 -9.56
C GLY A 274 20.73 -11.63 -9.86
N GLU A 275 20.21 -10.76 -9.00
CA GLU A 275 18.94 -10.05 -9.22
C GLU A 275 19.12 -8.52 -9.17
N ALA A 276 18.15 -7.78 -9.72
CA ALA A 276 18.11 -6.34 -9.57
C ALA A 276 17.86 -5.94 -8.11
N ILE A 277 18.63 -4.95 -7.62
CA ILE A 277 18.52 -4.42 -6.26
C ILE A 277 17.25 -3.56 -6.18
N PRO A 278 16.35 -3.84 -5.23
CA PRO A 278 15.12 -3.07 -5.05
C PRO A 278 15.41 -1.67 -4.53
N GLY A 279 14.87 -0.64 -5.21
CA GLY A 279 14.97 0.75 -4.74
C GLY A 279 14.02 1.07 -3.58
N THR A 280 12.96 0.28 -3.38
CA THR A 280 11.99 0.46 -2.29
C THR A 280 12.06 -0.69 -1.29
N ILE A 281 12.30 -0.37 -0.03
CA ILE A 281 12.41 -1.32 1.08
C ILE A 281 11.26 -1.07 2.07
N LEU A 282 10.39 -2.07 2.25
CA LEU A 282 9.24 -2.01 3.15
C LEU A 282 9.47 -2.92 4.37
N LEU A 283 9.64 -2.29 5.53
CA LEU A 283 9.91 -2.94 6.82
C LEU A 283 8.83 -2.59 7.86
N SER A 284 7.67 -2.16 7.41
CA SER A 284 6.60 -1.67 8.28
C SER A 284 6.02 -2.79 9.17
N ARG A 285 5.43 -2.42 10.31
CA ARG A 285 4.74 -3.37 11.22
C ARG A 285 5.64 -4.51 11.72
N ASN A 286 6.90 -4.22 12.01
CA ASN A 286 7.83 -5.15 12.65
C ASN A 286 8.11 -4.71 14.10
N MET A 287 9.17 -5.24 14.69
CA MET A 287 9.53 -5.07 16.10
C MET A 287 10.88 -4.37 16.27
N PHE A 288 11.39 -3.70 15.22
CA PHE A 288 12.67 -3.01 15.23
C PHE A 288 12.70 -1.90 16.28
N THR A 289 13.74 -1.86 17.10
CA THR A 289 13.95 -0.83 18.14
C THR A 289 14.91 0.27 17.70
N GLN A 290 15.64 0.06 16.60
CA GLN A 290 16.58 0.98 15.97
C GLN A 290 16.56 0.78 14.44
N LEU A 291 17.29 1.62 13.69
CA LEU A 291 17.52 1.41 12.25
C LEU A 291 18.29 0.07 12.05
N PRO A 292 17.78 -0.87 11.26
CA PRO A 292 18.49 -2.13 11.02
C PRO A 292 19.79 -1.88 10.25
N MET A 293 20.93 -2.15 10.88
CA MET A 293 22.24 -1.82 10.30
C MET A 293 22.59 -2.65 9.07
N ALA A 294 21.97 -3.82 8.87
CA ALA A 294 22.11 -4.60 7.64
C ALA A 294 21.72 -3.81 6.36
N LEU A 295 20.95 -2.72 6.49
CA LEU A 295 20.65 -1.81 5.39
C LEU A 295 21.88 -1.02 4.89
N SER A 296 23.01 -1.05 5.60
CA SER A 296 24.25 -0.38 5.18
C SER A 296 24.76 -0.88 3.83
N GLU A 297 24.61 -2.18 3.56
CA GLU A 297 25.01 -2.82 2.29
C GLU A 297 24.24 -2.25 1.08
N LEU A 298 23.03 -1.74 1.34
CA LEU A 298 22.14 -1.20 0.33
C LEU A 298 22.05 0.32 0.36
N ALA A 299 22.79 0.99 1.23
CA ALA A 299 22.64 2.43 1.49
C ALA A 299 22.82 3.29 0.22
N LYS A 300 23.63 2.83 -0.73
CA LYS A 300 23.85 3.52 -2.01
C LYS A 300 22.66 3.42 -2.98
N PHE A 301 21.77 2.46 -2.79
CA PHE A 301 20.75 2.08 -3.76
C PHE A 301 19.32 2.34 -3.29
N ILE A 302 19.06 2.29 -1.97
CA ILE A 302 17.71 2.50 -1.44
C ILE A 302 17.26 3.93 -1.72
N VAL A 303 16.07 4.07 -2.32
CA VAL A 303 15.40 5.34 -2.63
C VAL A 303 14.24 5.59 -1.67
N HIS A 304 13.51 4.54 -1.29
CA HIS A 304 12.38 4.62 -0.37
C HIS A 304 12.55 3.60 0.77
N LEU A 305 12.48 4.08 2.01
CA LEU A 305 12.55 3.25 3.21
C LEU A 305 11.33 3.49 4.09
N ASP A 306 10.54 2.42 4.28
CA ASP A 306 9.38 2.41 5.16
C ASP A 306 9.68 1.59 6.43
N LEU A 307 9.74 2.28 7.57
CA LEU A 307 9.92 1.75 8.91
C LEU A 307 8.72 2.06 9.81
N GLU A 308 7.55 2.33 9.24
CA GLU A 308 6.35 2.67 10.02
C GLU A 308 5.89 1.51 10.91
N HIS A 309 5.21 1.83 12.01
CA HIS A 309 4.65 0.83 12.93
C HIS A 309 5.70 -0.15 13.52
N ASN A 310 6.89 0.36 13.83
CA ASN A 310 7.93 -0.37 14.56
C ASN A 310 8.00 0.07 16.04
N ARG A 311 9.09 -0.25 16.72
CA ARG A 311 9.35 0.12 18.13
C ARG A 311 10.57 1.01 18.26
N ILE A 312 10.91 1.78 17.23
CA ILE A 312 12.12 2.59 17.18
C ILE A 312 12.06 3.65 18.29
N GLU A 313 13.02 3.63 19.22
CA GLU A 313 13.05 4.55 20.38
C GLU A 313 13.90 5.79 20.15
N GLU A 314 14.90 5.66 19.27
CA GLU A 314 15.80 6.73 18.86
C GLU A 314 16.17 6.58 17.38
N PHE A 315 16.35 7.71 16.69
CA PHE A 315 16.83 7.73 15.32
C PHE A 315 17.88 8.81 15.16
N ASN A 316 18.98 8.50 14.46
CA ASN A 316 20.08 9.41 14.24
C ASN A 316 20.18 9.76 12.75
N LEU A 317 20.12 11.05 12.44
CA LEU A 317 20.27 11.58 11.08
C LEU A 317 21.74 11.66 10.63
N THR A 318 22.67 11.51 11.57
CA THR A 318 24.13 11.61 11.35
C THR A 318 24.80 10.36 11.91
N ILE A 319 24.84 9.31 11.08
CA ILE A 319 25.38 7.99 11.39
C ILE A 319 26.82 7.94 10.91
N ASP A 320 27.76 7.64 11.81
CA ASP A 320 29.18 7.59 11.49
C ASP A 320 29.49 6.49 10.45
N GLY A 321 30.28 6.84 9.44
CA GLY A 321 30.65 5.93 8.35
C GLY A 321 29.51 5.49 7.40
N LEU A 322 28.29 6.00 7.56
CA LEU A 322 27.13 5.55 6.77
C LEU A 322 26.41 6.71 6.07
N VAL A 323 26.29 6.61 4.75
CA VAL A 323 25.58 7.59 3.91
C VAL A 323 24.62 6.89 2.97
N PHE A 324 23.34 7.21 3.10
CA PHE A 324 22.28 6.82 2.17
C PHE A 324 22.23 7.81 1.00
N SER A 325 23.10 7.60 0.00
CA SER A 325 23.34 8.55 -1.09
C SER A 325 22.17 8.73 -2.07
N SER A 326 21.20 7.82 -2.03
CA SER A 326 20.06 7.80 -2.97
C SER A 326 18.70 7.89 -2.29
N LEU A 327 18.64 7.88 -0.95
CA LEU A 327 17.38 7.86 -0.21
C LEU A 327 16.66 9.19 -0.31
N LYS A 328 15.45 9.16 -0.89
CA LYS A 328 14.55 10.32 -1.04
C LYS A 328 13.42 10.31 -0.04
N VAL A 329 12.91 9.14 0.35
CA VAL A 329 11.74 9.01 1.23
C VAL A 329 12.06 8.14 2.43
N LEU A 330 11.84 8.69 3.63
CA LEU A 330 12.01 7.99 4.91
C LEU A 330 10.74 8.11 5.76
N LYS A 331 10.07 6.98 5.97
CA LYS A 331 8.87 6.90 6.80
C LYS A 331 9.16 6.20 8.12
N LEU A 332 8.90 6.90 9.21
CA LEU A 332 9.16 6.48 10.59
C LEU A 332 7.94 6.73 11.50
N SER A 333 6.75 6.93 10.93
CA SER A 333 5.53 7.15 11.70
C SER A 333 5.19 5.94 12.59
N ASN A 334 4.39 6.16 13.64
CA ASN A 334 3.92 5.09 14.52
C ASN A 334 5.07 4.30 15.18
N ASN A 335 6.12 5.00 15.60
CA ASN A 335 7.21 4.43 16.38
C ASN A 335 7.15 4.94 17.83
N ARG A 336 8.23 4.76 18.59
CA ARG A 336 8.34 5.17 20.00
C ARG A 336 9.43 6.23 20.19
N MET A 337 9.74 6.99 19.14
CA MET A 337 10.91 7.86 19.13
C MET A 337 10.72 9.00 20.12
N LYS A 338 11.64 9.11 21.08
CA LYS A 338 11.68 10.24 22.05
C LYS A 338 12.53 11.39 21.54
N GLN A 339 13.56 11.09 20.76
CA GLN A 339 14.51 12.06 20.23
C GLN A 339 14.90 11.71 18.80
N LEU A 340 15.05 12.75 17.99
CA LEU A 340 15.69 12.71 16.68
C LEU A 340 17.07 13.34 16.82
N LYS A 341 18.13 12.54 16.73
CA LYS A 341 19.51 12.98 16.94
C LYS A 341 20.13 13.45 15.63
N ALA A 342 21.00 14.44 15.76
CA ALA A 342 21.66 15.12 14.66
C ALA A 342 22.91 15.79 15.24
N ILE A 343 24.08 15.18 15.02
CA ILE A 343 25.36 15.56 15.63
C ILE A 343 26.29 16.02 14.52
N GLY A 344 26.83 17.23 14.65
CA GLY A 344 27.74 17.81 13.66
C GLY A 344 27.03 18.33 12.41
N GLU A 345 27.80 18.45 11.32
CA GLU A 345 27.35 18.99 10.02
C GLU A 345 27.24 17.93 8.92
N SER A 346 27.78 16.73 9.14
CA SER A 346 27.76 15.64 8.17
C SER A 346 26.41 14.93 8.15
N THR A 347 25.80 14.83 6.97
CA THR A 347 24.49 14.16 6.80
C THR A 347 24.64 12.73 6.29
N SER A 348 23.89 11.79 6.89
CA SER A 348 23.73 10.46 6.33
C SER A 348 22.66 10.40 5.25
N PHE A 349 21.89 11.46 5.03
CA PHE A 349 20.73 11.48 4.15
C PHE A 349 20.72 12.71 3.23
N PRO A 350 21.76 12.90 2.38
CA PRO A 350 21.98 14.14 1.62
C PRO A 350 20.91 14.46 0.59
N LYS A 351 20.18 13.45 0.08
CA LYS A 351 19.13 13.61 -0.94
C LYS A 351 17.71 13.40 -0.40
N LEU A 352 17.52 13.42 0.92
CA LEU A 352 16.22 13.14 1.50
C LEU A 352 15.24 14.29 1.22
N GLU A 353 14.13 13.97 0.57
CA GLU A 353 13.08 14.91 0.18
C GLU A 353 11.86 14.81 1.09
N GLU A 354 11.54 13.62 1.60
CA GLU A 354 10.38 13.37 2.45
C GLU A 354 10.78 12.65 3.75
N LEU A 355 10.45 13.27 4.88
CA LEU A 355 10.63 12.72 6.22
C LEU A 355 9.31 12.73 6.99
N VAL A 356 8.80 11.53 7.30
CA VAL A 356 7.52 11.34 7.99
C VAL A 356 7.76 10.73 9.38
N LEU A 357 7.43 11.48 10.43
CA LEU A 357 7.69 11.18 11.84
C LEU A 357 6.41 11.18 12.69
N ASN A 358 5.25 11.00 12.05
CA ASN A 358 3.95 11.15 12.70
C ASN A 358 3.75 10.15 13.84
N GLN A 359 2.97 10.51 14.87
CA GLN A 359 2.59 9.57 15.94
C GLN A 359 3.81 8.93 16.62
N ASN A 360 4.73 9.77 17.08
CA ASN A 360 5.88 9.39 17.90
C ASN A 360 5.82 10.12 19.26
N MET A 361 6.91 10.09 20.04
CA MET A 361 7.03 10.77 21.33
C MET A 361 8.08 11.90 21.31
N LEU A 362 8.33 12.51 20.14
CA LEU A 362 9.36 13.52 19.98
C LEU A 362 9.04 14.76 20.79
N THR A 363 9.97 15.20 21.65
CA THR A 363 9.82 16.44 22.43
C THR A 363 10.43 17.67 21.76
N SER A 364 11.39 17.45 20.85
CA SER A 364 12.07 18.53 20.12
C SER A 364 12.60 18.02 18.79
N LEU A 365 12.92 18.96 17.90
CA LEU A 365 13.63 18.71 16.65
C LEU A 365 15.05 19.29 16.72
N PRO A 366 16.02 18.73 15.97
CA PRO A 366 17.35 19.32 15.86
C PRO A 366 17.32 20.75 15.31
N HIS A 367 18.02 21.67 15.96
CA HIS A 367 18.09 23.08 15.54
C HIS A 367 18.80 23.28 14.20
N ASN A 368 19.66 22.35 13.80
CA ASN A 368 20.44 22.32 12.57
C ASN A 368 19.84 21.40 11.49
N LEU A 369 18.55 21.04 11.61
CA LEU A 369 17.88 20.10 10.70
C LEU A 369 17.94 20.57 9.23
N ALA A 370 17.86 21.88 8.98
CA ALA A 370 17.98 22.45 7.63
C ALA A 370 19.36 22.21 6.99
N SER A 371 20.42 22.20 7.80
CA SER A 371 21.79 21.94 7.31
C SER A 371 22.01 20.44 7.06
N ILE A 372 21.39 19.58 7.87
CA ILE A 372 21.52 18.13 7.76
C ILE A 372 20.67 17.59 6.61
N LEU A 373 19.49 18.14 6.38
CA LEU A 373 18.57 17.69 5.33
C LEU A 373 18.33 18.84 4.33
N PRO A 374 19.33 19.20 3.50
CA PRO A 374 19.26 20.37 2.63
C PRO A 374 18.21 20.26 1.52
N GLU A 375 17.87 19.03 1.11
CA GLU A 375 16.93 18.74 0.03
C GLU A 375 15.50 18.48 0.51
N LEU A 376 15.22 18.66 1.80
CA LEU A 376 13.92 18.30 2.40
C LEU A 376 12.79 19.20 1.88
N LYS A 377 11.78 18.57 1.27
CA LYS A 377 10.55 19.20 0.74
C LYS A 377 9.35 18.94 1.64
N ILE A 378 9.28 17.76 2.26
CA ILE A 378 8.14 17.35 3.08
C ILE A 378 8.65 16.94 4.45
N LEU A 379 8.16 17.63 5.48
CA LEU A 379 8.41 17.28 6.87
C LEU A 379 7.06 17.15 7.61
N SER A 380 6.76 15.94 8.05
CA SER A 380 5.54 15.67 8.82
C SER A 380 5.88 15.12 10.19
N VAL A 381 5.56 15.89 11.23
CA VAL A 381 5.86 15.57 12.65
C VAL A 381 4.57 15.63 13.48
N SER A 382 3.43 15.29 12.88
CA SER A 382 2.13 15.39 13.53
C SER A 382 1.99 14.43 14.71
N SER A 383 1.14 14.78 15.67
CA SER A 383 0.84 13.91 16.83
C SER A 383 2.10 13.51 17.61
N ASN A 384 2.90 14.50 17.99
CA ASN A 384 4.12 14.34 18.80
C ASN A 384 4.00 15.22 20.07
N LYS A 385 5.14 15.53 20.72
CA LYS A 385 5.24 16.37 21.92
C LYS A 385 6.20 17.55 21.72
N VAL A 386 6.37 18.00 20.49
CA VAL A 386 7.29 19.11 20.15
C VAL A 386 6.77 20.41 20.77
N ASP A 387 7.58 21.07 21.58
CA ASP A 387 7.17 22.26 22.34
C ASP A 387 7.72 23.59 21.79
N ASN A 388 8.87 23.53 21.14
CA ASN A 388 9.56 24.69 20.59
C ASN A 388 10.08 24.42 19.18
N ILE A 389 9.95 25.43 18.32
CA ILE A 389 10.44 25.40 16.95
C ILE A 389 11.16 26.71 16.63
N THR A 390 12.22 26.65 15.83
CA THR A 390 12.95 27.83 15.36
C THR A 390 13.10 27.76 13.84
N ILE A 391 13.26 28.90 13.18
CA ILE A 391 13.34 28.95 11.71
C ILE A 391 14.56 28.18 11.16
N GLY A 392 15.66 28.10 11.92
CA GLY A 392 16.87 27.35 11.53
C GLY A 392 16.65 25.83 11.38
N MET A 393 15.54 25.31 11.92
CA MET A 393 15.15 23.91 11.74
C MET A 393 14.65 23.61 10.32
N PHE A 394 14.22 24.62 9.55
CA PHE A 394 13.50 24.43 8.30
C PHE A 394 14.28 24.99 7.12
N GLY A 395 14.51 24.15 6.10
CA GLY A 395 15.22 24.51 4.88
C GLY A 395 14.36 25.35 3.92
N LYS A 396 15.02 26.05 2.98
CA LYS A 396 14.35 26.90 1.98
C LYS A 396 13.55 26.12 0.93
N LYS A 397 13.88 24.83 0.73
CA LYS A 397 13.20 23.93 -0.23
C LYS A 397 11.92 23.30 0.33
N LEU A 398 11.59 23.58 1.59
CA LEU A 398 10.45 22.98 2.26
C LEU A 398 9.12 23.45 1.65
N GLU A 399 8.29 22.51 1.23
CA GLU A 399 6.99 22.73 0.60
C GLU A 399 5.82 22.37 1.52
N ILE A 400 5.96 21.30 2.30
CA ILE A 400 4.91 20.81 3.21
C ILE A 400 5.51 20.67 4.61
N LEU A 401 4.91 21.36 5.58
CA LEU A 401 5.26 21.28 6.98
C LEU A 401 4.01 20.96 7.82
N ASN A 402 3.95 19.74 8.34
CA ASN A 402 2.88 19.32 9.24
C ASN A 402 3.40 19.20 10.67
N LEU A 403 2.96 20.13 11.52
CA LEU A 403 3.28 20.23 12.95
C LEU A 403 2.02 20.07 13.81
N SER A 404 0.93 19.55 13.25
CA SER A 404 -0.35 19.42 13.95
C SER A 404 -0.27 18.51 15.18
N ASN A 405 -1.12 18.76 16.17
CA ASN A 405 -1.22 17.97 17.41
C ASN A 405 0.14 17.82 18.12
N ASN A 406 0.81 18.93 18.39
CA ASN A 406 2.03 19.03 19.18
C ASN A 406 1.82 19.96 20.38
N ASP A 407 2.88 20.29 21.10
CA ASP A 407 2.84 21.16 22.28
C ASP A 407 3.43 22.56 22.01
N ILE A 408 3.46 22.99 20.74
CA ILE A 408 4.16 24.21 20.30
C ILE A 408 3.54 25.46 20.92
N GLY A 409 4.36 26.22 21.66
CA GLY A 409 3.92 27.41 22.39
C GLY A 409 3.75 28.67 21.54
N GLN A 410 4.58 28.85 20.50
CA GLN A 410 4.54 29.99 19.58
C GLN A 410 5.05 29.59 18.19
N LEU A 411 4.51 30.22 17.15
CA LEU A 411 5.02 30.06 15.79
C LEU A 411 6.00 31.20 15.46
N PRO A 412 7.23 30.91 15.00
CA PRO A 412 8.17 31.94 14.57
C PRO A 412 7.63 32.68 13.34
N PRO A 413 7.51 34.02 13.37
CA PRO A 413 7.04 34.82 12.23
C PRO A 413 7.83 34.56 10.94
N GLU A 414 9.11 34.22 11.08
CA GLU A 414 10.05 33.95 9.99
C GLU A 414 9.66 32.71 9.15
N LEU A 415 8.75 31.86 9.61
CA LEU A 415 8.17 30.79 8.77
C LEU A 415 7.52 31.36 7.49
N SER A 416 7.02 32.59 7.54
CA SER A 416 6.48 33.28 6.37
C SER A 416 7.52 33.64 5.29
N LEU A 417 8.81 33.52 5.60
CA LEU A 417 9.93 33.77 4.69
C LEU A 417 10.32 32.54 3.86
N ILE A 418 9.75 31.37 4.15
CA ILE A 418 9.96 30.16 3.34
C ILE A 418 9.05 30.27 2.11
N GLU A 419 9.58 30.85 1.02
CA GLU A 419 8.81 31.14 -0.20
C GLU A 419 8.21 29.88 -0.85
N GLY A 420 8.86 28.72 -0.70
CA GLY A 420 8.41 27.44 -1.24
C GLY A 420 7.28 26.77 -0.45
N LEU A 421 6.92 27.27 0.74
CA LEU A 421 6.00 26.58 1.65
C LEU A 421 4.55 26.67 1.15
N LYS A 422 4.06 25.56 0.59
CA LYS A 422 2.70 25.40 0.03
C LYS A 422 1.68 25.00 1.09
N GLU A 423 2.11 24.21 2.08
CA GLU A 423 1.24 23.68 3.13
C GLU A 423 1.86 23.81 4.53
N LEU A 424 1.14 24.45 5.44
CA LEU A 424 1.52 24.59 6.85
C LEU A 424 0.36 24.16 7.73
N VAL A 425 0.50 23.00 8.38
CA VAL A 425 -0.54 22.42 9.23
C VAL A 425 -0.11 22.51 10.69
N VAL A 426 -0.81 23.32 11.49
CA VAL A 426 -0.40 23.66 12.87
C VAL A 426 -1.54 23.56 13.90
N PHE A 427 -2.71 23.06 13.52
CA PHE A 427 -3.82 22.89 14.47
C PHE A 427 -3.47 21.93 15.62
N GLY A 428 -4.16 22.05 16.76
CA GLY A 428 -3.92 21.17 17.91
C GLY A 428 -2.64 21.45 18.69
N ASN A 429 -2.12 22.68 18.63
CA ASN A 429 -0.96 23.15 19.39
C ASN A 429 -1.36 24.07 20.56
N ARG A 430 -0.40 24.46 21.40
CA ARG A 430 -0.64 25.30 22.60
C ARG A 430 -0.66 26.80 22.31
N PHE A 431 -0.13 27.25 21.18
CA PHE A 431 -0.14 28.66 20.83
C PHE A 431 -1.57 29.19 20.72
N ARG A 432 -1.78 30.42 21.22
CA ARG A 432 -3.06 31.13 21.09
C ARG A 432 -3.05 32.16 19.96
N ILE A 433 -1.87 32.40 19.40
CA ILE A 433 -1.63 33.37 18.35
C ILE A 433 -0.74 32.70 17.30
N PRO A 434 -1.19 32.52 16.04
CA PRO A 434 -2.47 32.95 15.48
C PRO A 434 -3.69 32.35 16.21
N ARG A 435 -4.82 33.09 16.24
CA ARG A 435 -6.06 32.59 16.86
C ARG A 435 -6.55 31.35 16.09
N PRO A 436 -7.25 30.40 16.73
CA PRO A 436 -7.75 29.20 16.04
C PRO A 436 -8.53 29.50 14.75
N ALA A 437 -9.36 30.55 14.73
CA ALA A 437 -10.11 30.96 13.54
C ALA A 437 -9.23 31.34 12.33
N ILE A 438 -7.98 31.79 12.54
CA ILE A 438 -7.01 32.05 11.47
C ILE A 438 -6.37 30.73 11.02
N VAL A 439 -6.08 29.83 11.97
CA VAL A 439 -5.54 28.50 11.67
C VAL A 439 -6.53 27.69 10.83
N ASP A 440 -7.82 27.77 11.14
CA ASP A 440 -8.90 27.06 10.44
C ASP A 440 -9.12 27.57 9.01
N GLN A 441 -8.67 28.79 8.68
CA GLN A 441 -8.69 29.32 7.31
C GLN A 441 -7.59 28.72 6.41
N GLY A 442 -6.66 27.97 7.00
CA GLY A 442 -5.62 27.22 6.29
C GLY A 442 -4.31 27.99 6.09
N THR A 443 -3.40 27.37 5.33
CA THR A 443 -2.00 27.77 5.19
C THR A 443 -1.81 29.25 4.84
N GLN A 444 -2.52 29.76 3.84
CA GLN A 444 -2.31 31.13 3.34
C GLN A 444 -2.63 32.18 4.42
N ALA A 445 -3.73 32.01 5.15
CA ALA A 445 -4.10 32.92 6.24
C ALA A 445 -3.07 32.92 7.38
N ILE A 446 -2.51 31.75 7.71
CA ILE A 446 -1.45 31.62 8.70
C ILE A 446 -0.19 32.34 8.23
N LEU A 447 0.26 32.10 7.00
CA LEU A 447 1.47 32.73 6.46
C LEU A 447 1.33 34.25 6.33
N GLU A 448 0.17 34.74 5.89
CA GLU A 448 -0.12 36.18 5.86
C GLU A 448 -0.08 36.79 7.26
N PHE A 449 -0.68 36.13 8.25
CA PHE A 449 -0.64 36.58 9.64
C PHE A 449 0.81 36.68 10.16
N LEU A 450 1.64 35.67 9.89
CA LEU A 450 3.04 35.66 10.28
C LEU A 450 3.84 36.75 9.55
N ARG A 451 3.58 36.99 8.27
CA ARG A 451 4.26 38.01 7.45
C ARG A 451 4.07 39.43 8.01
N HIS A 452 2.89 39.75 8.53
CA HIS A 452 2.64 41.04 9.18
C HIS A 452 3.46 41.24 10.47
N ARG A 453 3.87 40.15 11.12
CA ARG A 453 4.69 40.18 12.35
C ARG A 453 6.18 40.15 12.11
N VAL A 454 6.62 39.84 10.88
CA VAL A 454 8.04 40.02 10.49
C VAL A 454 8.33 41.49 10.18
N ARG A 455 7.32 42.24 9.72
CA ARG A 455 7.46 43.65 9.28
C ARG A 455 7.31 44.68 10.41
N ASN A 456 6.76 44.28 11.55
CA ASN A 456 6.58 45.09 12.76
C ASN A 456 7.52 44.58 13.83
#